data_AF-A0A4Q6E3M3-F1
#
_entry.id   AF-A0A4Q6E3M3-F1
#
_cell.length_a   1.000
_cell.length_b   1.000
_cell.length_c   1.000
_cell.angle_alpha   90.00
_cell.angle_beta   90.00
_cell.angle_gamma   90.00
#
_symmetry.space_group_name_H-M   'P 1'
#
loop_
_entity.id
_entity.type
_entity.pdbx_description
1 polymer ?
#
loop_
_entity_poly.entity_id
_entity_poly.type
_entity_poly.pdbx_seq_one_letter_code
_entity_poly.pdbx_strand_id
1 'polypeptide(L)'
;MLEKNSAPEETDLSRRNFLGQSLLTAGGLVVAFYLPLRVGKALAAEAGDKATPAAAPAATLRPNAFIQIAPDNSITMVINKLEMGQGVNTSMAQLLAEELECDFTKIRSVSAPVDAVYNHTAFGTQMTGGSSALISSWDQHRKLGAGMREMLKTAAANRWGVPLASVKAKNGFIL
;
A
#
# COMPACT_ATOMS: atom_id res chain seq x y z
N MET A 1 -71.20 7.84 -24.30
CA MET A 1 -70.46 6.63 -23.86
C MET A 1 -68.98 6.97 -24.00
N LEU A 2 -68.36 7.45 -22.92
CA LEU A 2 -66.97 7.90 -22.86
C LEU A 2 -66.33 7.14 -21.70
N GLU A 3 -65.37 6.25 -21.96
CA GLU A 3 -64.48 5.77 -20.91
C GLU A 3 -63.12 5.32 -21.46
N LYS A 4 -62.14 6.18 -21.14
CA LYS A 4 -60.69 6.00 -20.88
C LYS A 4 -59.88 4.97 -21.70
N ASN A 5 -59.04 5.53 -22.55
CA ASN A 5 -57.81 4.95 -23.07
C ASN A 5 -56.77 4.84 -21.92
N SER A 6 -56.35 3.64 -21.55
CA SER A 6 -55.29 3.41 -20.55
C SER A 6 -53.92 3.52 -21.23
N ALA A 7 -53.10 4.48 -20.82
CA ALA A 7 -51.73 4.61 -21.28
C ALA A 7 -50.85 3.43 -20.79
N PRO A 8 -49.79 3.05 -21.52
CA PRO A 8 -48.85 2.03 -21.05
C PRO A 8 -48.07 2.54 -19.82
N GLU A 9 -47.87 1.63 -18.86
CA GLU A 9 -47.12 1.85 -17.62
C GLU A 9 -45.63 2.09 -17.95
N GLU A 10 -45.14 3.32 -17.73
CA GLU A 10 -43.70 3.61 -17.80
C GLU A 10 -42.99 2.86 -16.67
N THR A 11 -42.15 1.89 -17.04
CA THR A 11 -41.29 1.18 -16.10
C THR A 11 -40.11 2.08 -15.74
N ASP A 12 -40.11 2.64 -14.52
CA ASP A 12 -39.01 3.41 -13.99
C ASP A 12 -37.77 2.51 -13.79
N LEU A 13 -36.88 2.49 -14.78
CA LEU A 13 -35.66 1.69 -14.80
C LEU A 13 -34.59 2.31 -13.90
N SER A 14 -34.70 2.05 -12.60
CA SER A 14 -33.57 2.29 -11.69
C SER A 14 -32.37 1.42 -12.07
N ARG A 15 -31.14 1.99 -12.03
CA ARG A 15 -29.87 1.27 -12.26
C ARG A 15 -29.77 -0.05 -11.50
N ARG A 16 -30.39 -0.10 -10.30
CA ARG A 16 -30.45 -1.29 -9.43
C ARG A 16 -31.34 -2.40 -10.01
N ASN A 17 -32.48 -2.04 -10.60
CA ASN A 17 -33.38 -3.00 -11.22
C ASN A 17 -32.81 -3.51 -12.54
N PHE A 18 -32.12 -2.66 -13.30
CA PHE A 18 -31.39 -3.07 -14.51
C PHE A 18 -30.28 -4.08 -14.20
N LEU A 19 -29.44 -3.82 -13.18
CA LEU A 19 -28.39 -4.74 -12.73
C LEU A 19 -28.96 -6.06 -12.20
N GLY A 20 -30.08 -6.01 -11.46
CA GLY A 20 -30.75 -7.21 -10.97
C GLY A 20 -31.36 -8.06 -12.10
N GLN A 21 -32.02 -7.43 -13.08
CA GLN A 21 -32.68 -8.14 -14.17
C GLN A 21 -31.69 -8.68 -15.21
N SER A 22 -30.60 -7.96 -15.50
CA SER A 22 -29.54 -8.42 -16.42
C SER A 22 -28.78 -9.65 -15.90
N LEU A 23 -28.69 -9.83 -14.58
CA LEU A 23 -28.02 -10.97 -13.96
C LEU A 23 -28.82 -12.28 -14.10
N LEU A 24 -30.16 -12.20 -14.11
CA LEU A 24 -31.05 -13.35 -14.28
C LEU A 24 -30.93 -13.97 -15.68
N THR A 25 -30.64 -13.16 -16.70
CA THR A 25 -30.55 -13.62 -18.10
C THR A 25 -29.18 -14.22 -18.46
N ALA A 26 -28.13 -13.91 -17.70
CA ALA A 26 -26.75 -14.28 -18.03
C ALA A 26 -26.20 -15.51 -17.26
N GLY A 27 -27.01 -16.17 -16.43
CA GLY A 27 -26.67 -17.48 -15.85
C GLY A 27 -25.39 -17.51 -14.99
N GLY A 28 -25.16 -16.49 -14.16
CA GLY A 28 -24.00 -16.43 -13.25
C GLY A 28 -24.39 -16.55 -11.77
N LEU A 29 -23.58 -17.27 -10.98
CA LEU A 29 -23.71 -17.31 -9.52
C LEU A 29 -23.02 -16.08 -8.91
N VAL A 30 -23.79 -15.21 -8.26
CA VAL A 30 -23.25 -14.10 -7.46
C VAL A 30 -23.45 -14.42 -5.98
N VAL A 31 -22.35 -14.57 -5.25
CA VAL A 31 -22.37 -14.72 -3.80
C VAL A 31 -22.06 -13.36 -3.17
N ALA A 32 -23.09 -12.70 -2.63
CA ALA A 32 -22.95 -11.48 -1.86
C ALA A 32 -22.90 -11.81 -0.37
N PHE A 33 -21.88 -11.32 0.35
CA PHE A 33 -21.86 -11.35 1.81
C PHE A 33 -22.07 -9.92 2.33
N TYR A 34 -23.16 -9.73 3.08
CA TYR A 34 -23.33 -8.55 3.93
C TYR A 34 -22.71 -8.87 5.28
N LEU A 35 -21.52 -8.34 5.55
CA LEU A 35 -20.94 -8.38 6.88
C LEU A 35 -21.41 -7.13 7.61
N PRO A 36 -22.33 -7.22 8.60
CA PRO A 36 -22.62 -6.12 9.47
C PRO A 36 -21.43 -6.01 10.41
N LEU A 37 -20.31 -5.46 9.91
CA LEU A 37 -19.33 -4.89 10.80
C LEU A 37 -20.11 -3.80 11.52
N ARG A 38 -20.51 -4.09 12.76
CA ARG A 38 -20.61 -3.08 13.79
C ARG A 38 -19.19 -2.53 13.92
N VAL A 39 -18.80 -1.68 12.97
CA VAL A 39 -17.78 -0.67 13.20
C VAL A 39 -18.41 0.13 14.32
N GLY A 40 -18.03 -0.25 15.54
CA GLY A 40 -18.59 0.34 16.73
C GLY A 40 -18.48 1.84 16.58
N LYS A 41 -19.50 2.53 17.10
CA LYS A 41 -19.42 3.93 17.50
C LYS A 41 -18.38 4.11 18.63
N ALA A 42 -17.17 3.57 18.43
CA ALA A 42 -16.00 3.71 19.29
C ALA A 42 -14.99 4.71 18.69
N LEU A 43 -15.32 5.34 17.55
CA LEU A 43 -14.52 6.43 16.94
C LEU A 43 -15.26 7.78 16.92
N ALA A 44 -16.37 7.93 17.64
CA ALA A 44 -17.17 9.16 17.64
C ALA A 44 -17.62 9.59 19.06
N ALA A 45 -16.80 9.32 20.07
CA ALA A 45 -17.04 9.79 21.43
C ALA A 45 -15.71 10.15 22.11
N GLU A 46 -14.96 11.09 21.54
CA GLU A 46 -14.11 12.03 22.28
C GLU A 46 -14.03 13.34 21.47
N ALA A 47 -15.17 14.01 21.35
CA ALA A 47 -15.21 15.45 21.08
C ALA A 47 -15.45 16.14 22.43
N GLY A 48 -14.38 16.27 23.21
CA GLY A 48 -14.38 16.90 24.53
C GLY A 48 -12.99 17.38 24.90
N ASP A 49 -12.80 18.69 24.78
CA ASP A 49 -11.72 19.54 25.30
C ASP A 49 -10.23 19.18 25.06
N LYS A 50 -9.63 20.03 24.21
CA LYS A 50 -8.23 20.51 24.26
C LYS A 50 -7.12 19.48 24.53
N ALA A 51 -6.65 18.89 23.45
CA ALA A 51 -5.22 18.91 23.15
C ALA A 51 -5.07 19.12 21.64
N THR A 52 -4.37 20.18 21.24
CA THR A 52 -3.79 20.27 19.90
C THR A 52 -3.11 18.93 19.65
N PRO A 53 -3.42 18.16 18.59
CA PRO A 53 -2.63 16.98 18.31
C PRO A 53 -1.21 17.48 18.10
N ALA A 54 -0.34 17.23 19.08
CA ALA A 54 1.07 17.39 18.91
C ALA A 54 1.37 16.62 17.64
N ALA A 55 1.85 17.33 16.61
CA ALA A 55 2.28 16.73 15.37
C ALA A 55 3.09 15.50 15.77
N ALA A 56 2.57 14.30 15.44
CA ALA A 56 3.30 13.07 15.69
C ALA A 56 4.72 13.35 15.20
N PRO A 57 5.75 13.26 16.07
CA PRO A 57 7.09 13.68 15.69
C PRO A 57 7.37 12.96 14.39
N ALA A 58 7.60 13.72 13.31
CA ALA A 58 7.69 13.20 11.96
C ALA A 58 8.50 11.92 12.05
N ALA A 59 7.82 10.75 11.98
CA ALA A 59 8.39 9.52 12.49
C ALA A 59 9.72 9.39 11.79
N THR A 60 10.82 9.56 12.54
CA THR A 60 12.13 9.67 11.93
C THR A 60 12.24 8.45 11.08
N LEU A 61 12.16 8.62 9.76
CA LEU A 61 12.19 7.50 8.86
C LEU A 61 13.54 6.86 9.20
N ARG A 62 13.52 5.60 9.63
CA ARG A 62 14.75 4.84 9.88
C ARG A 62 14.94 3.94 8.66
N PRO A 63 15.47 4.43 7.52
CA PRO A 63 15.60 3.61 6.32
C PRO A 63 16.26 2.27 6.58
N ASN A 64 17.33 2.29 7.38
CA ASN A 64 18.11 1.10 7.73
C ASN A 64 17.32 0.04 8.53
N ALA A 65 16.17 0.40 9.12
CA ALA A 65 15.28 -0.56 9.76
C ALA A 65 14.52 -1.42 8.74
N PHE A 66 14.27 -0.89 7.54
CA PHE A 66 13.45 -1.55 6.52
C PHE A 66 14.28 -2.06 5.33
N ILE A 67 15.34 -1.35 4.97
CA ILE A 67 16.17 -1.69 3.81
C ILE A 67 17.65 -1.53 4.17
N GLN A 68 18.44 -2.54 3.83
CA GLN A 68 19.87 -2.57 4.06
C GLN A 68 20.55 -3.00 2.76
N ILE A 69 21.57 -2.24 2.33
CA ILE A 69 22.39 -2.59 1.16
C ILE A 69 23.77 -2.94 1.68
N ALA A 70 24.21 -4.17 1.45
CA ALA A 70 25.52 -4.65 1.87
C ALA A 70 26.60 -4.29 0.82
N PRO A 71 27.89 -4.33 1.20
CA PRO A 71 29.00 -4.02 0.28
C PRO A 71 29.11 -4.94 -0.94
N ASP A 72 28.50 -6.12 -0.90
CA ASP A 72 28.43 -7.09 -2.01
C ASP A 72 27.22 -6.84 -2.95
N ASN A 73 26.52 -5.72 -2.78
CA ASN A 73 25.29 -5.34 -3.47
C ASN A 73 24.08 -6.24 -3.19
N SER A 74 24.12 -7.07 -2.14
CA SER A 74 22.92 -7.75 -1.66
C SER A 74 22.02 -6.77 -0.90
N ILE A 75 20.71 -6.87 -1.12
CA ILE A 75 19.71 -5.98 -0.55
C ILE A 75 18.84 -6.80 0.39
N THR A 76 18.84 -6.45 1.67
CA THR A 76 17.94 -7.04 2.66
C THR A 76 16.76 -6.12 2.88
N MET A 77 15.56 -6.67 2.68
CA MET A 77 14.30 -6.00 2.92
C MET A 77 13.60 -6.62 4.14
N VAL A 78 13.42 -5.81 5.17
CA VAL A 78 12.74 -6.21 6.40
C VAL A 78 11.24 -5.97 6.25
N ILE A 79 10.45 -7.05 6.30
CA ILE A 79 9.01 -7.03 6.06
C ILE A 79 8.28 -7.25 7.38
N ASN A 80 7.45 -6.27 7.77
CA ASN A 80 6.63 -6.31 8.98
C ASN A 80 5.28 -7.02 8.80
N LYS A 81 5.10 -7.71 7.67
CA LYS A 81 3.91 -8.48 7.32
C LYS A 81 4.23 -9.97 7.37
N LEU A 82 3.22 -10.76 7.70
CA LEU A 82 3.29 -12.22 7.66
C LEU A 82 2.85 -12.70 6.28
N GLU A 83 3.60 -13.64 5.72
CA GLU A 83 3.30 -14.29 4.44
C GLU A 83 2.59 -15.62 4.68
N MET A 84 1.41 -15.79 4.08
CA MET A 84 0.55 -16.98 4.18
C MET A 84 0.07 -17.47 2.80
N GLY A 85 0.69 -17.00 1.71
CA GLY A 85 0.35 -17.34 0.32
C GLY A 85 -0.23 -16.18 -0.50
N GLN A 86 -0.38 -14.99 0.09
CA GLN A 86 -0.90 -13.81 -0.61
C GLN A 86 0.16 -13.11 -1.48
N GLY A 87 1.45 -13.39 -1.29
CA GLY A 87 2.53 -12.83 -2.09
C GLY A 87 2.99 -11.43 -1.69
N VAL A 88 2.82 -11.04 -0.43
CA VAL A 88 3.29 -9.74 0.09
C VAL A 88 4.81 -9.61 -0.06
N ASN A 89 5.57 -10.67 0.23
CA ASN A 89 7.03 -10.60 0.13
C ASN A 89 7.48 -10.30 -1.30
N THR A 90 6.91 -11.00 -2.28
CA THR A 90 7.22 -10.82 -3.70
C THR A 90 6.83 -9.43 -4.18
N SER A 91 5.60 -8.98 -3.92
CA SER A 91 5.12 -7.68 -4.38
C SER A 91 5.89 -6.51 -3.76
N MET A 92 6.23 -6.62 -2.48
CA MET A 92 7.02 -5.59 -1.79
C MET A 92 8.47 -5.54 -2.31
N ALA A 93 9.07 -6.69 -2.61
CA ALA A 93 10.40 -6.74 -3.21
C ALA A 93 10.41 -6.19 -4.65
N GLN A 94 9.36 -6.45 -5.44
CA GLN A 94 9.22 -5.86 -6.78
C GLN A 94 9.10 -4.34 -6.72
N LEU A 95 8.26 -3.84 -5.81
CA LEU A 95 8.11 -2.41 -5.55
C LEU A 95 9.46 -1.76 -5.20
N LEU A 96 10.23 -2.41 -4.33
CA LEU A 96 11.55 -1.92 -3.95
C LEU A 96 12.54 -1.95 -5.11
N ALA A 97 12.53 -3.00 -5.93
CA ALA A 97 13.43 -3.14 -7.08
C ALA A 97 13.23 -2.00 -8.09
N GLU A 98 11.97 -1.64 -8.38
CA GLU A 98 11.64 -0.52 -9.25
C GLU A 98 12.15 0.81 -8.69
N GLU A 99 11.97 1.04 -7.39
CA GLU A 99 12.34 2.31 -6.76
C GLU A 99 13.85 2.43 -6.50
N LEU A 100 14.59 1.32 -6.43
CA LEU A 100 16.06 1.32 -6.40
C LEU A 100 16.70 1.25 -7.79
N GLU A 101 15.93 0.98 -8.83
CA GLU A 101 16.41 0.64 -10.18
C GLU A 101 17.41 -0.52 -10.16
N CYS A 102 17.11 -1.59 -9.42
CA CYS A 102 17.97 -2.76 -9.28
C CYS A 102 17.33 -4.05 -9.79
N ASP A 103 18.15 -5.08 -9.98
CA ASP A 103 17.65 -6.42 -10.27
C ASP A 103 16.94 -6.99 -9.04
N PHE A 104 15.72 -7.50 -9.24
CA PHE A 104 14.92 -8.18 -8.24
C PHE A 104 15.67 -9.34 -7.58
N THR A 105 16.55 -10.04 -8.31
CA THR A 105 17.33 -11.17 -7.75
C THR A 105 18.28 -10.79 -6.62
N LYS A 106 18.58 -9.49 -6.47
CA LYS A 106 19.43 -8.95 -5.40
C LYS A 106 18.69 -8.74 -4.08
N ILE A 107 17.36 -8.78 -4.09
CA ILE A 107 16.53 -8.49 -2.91
C ILE A 107 16.17 -9.78 -2.18
N ARG A 108 16.55 -9.86 -0.91
CA ARG A 108 16.13 -10.89 0.03
C ARG A 108 15.20 -10.31 1.08
N SER A 109 14.02 -10.90 1.20
CA SER A 109 13.07 -10.55 2.26
C SER A 109 13.42 -11.29 3.56
N VAL A 110 13.34 -10.59 4.69
CA VAL A 110 13.44 -11.14 6.04
C VAL A 110 12.28 -10.64 6.88
N SER A 111 11.75 -11.48 7.76
CA SER A 111 10.68 -11.07 8.68
C SER A 111 11.23 -10.09 9.72
N ALA A 112 10.46 -9.02 9.97
CA ALA A 112 10.81 -8.05 10.99
C ALA A 112 10.75 -8.69 12.40
N PRO A 113 11.69 -8.35 13.29
CA PRO A 113 11.53 -8.66 14.71
C PRO A 113 10.37 -7.86 15.31
N VAL A 114 9.96 -8.22 16.52
CA VAL A 114 8.93 -7.47 17.25
C VAL A 114 9.52 -6.17 17.77
N ASP A 115 9.11 -5.05 17.18
CA ASP A 115 9.47 -3.70 17.61
C ASP A 115 8.39 -2.70 17.17
N ALA A 116 8.20 -1.62 17.94
CA ALA A 116 7.22 -0.59 17.66
C ALA A 116 7.43 0.09 16.29
N VAL A 117 8.67 0.14 15.78
CA VAL A 117 8.97 0.68 14.45
C VAL A 117 8.28 -0.10 13.32
N TYR A 118 7.98 -1.38 13.54
CA TYR A 118 7.35 -2.27 12.58
C TYR A 118 5.83 -2.37 12.73
N ASN A 119 5.24 -1.56 13.61
CA ASN A 119 3.80 -1.58 13.81
C ASN A 119 3.04 -1.18 12.55
N HIS A 120 1.90 -1.82 12.33
CA HIS A 120 1.01 -1.49 11.24
C HIS A 120 0.47 -0.07 11.41
N THR A 121 0.65 0.78 10.41
CA THR A 121 0.27 2.20 10.44
C THR A 121 -1.20 2.43 10.82
N ALA A 122 -2.12 1.59 10.33
CA ALA A 122 -3.55 1.67 10.67
C ALA A 122 -3.98 0.98 11.99
N PHE A 123 -3.21 0.02 12.52
CA PHE A 123 -3.66 -0.81 13.66
C PHE A 123 -2.80 -0.63 14.92
N GLY A 124 -1.67 0.06 14.84
CA GLY A 124 -0.80 0.34 15.98
C GLY A 124 -0.05 -0.87 16.53
N THR A 125 -0.13 -2.03 15.88
CA THR A 125 0.55 -3.28 16.26
C THR A 125 1.06 -4.00 15.02
N GLN A 126 2.10 -4.83 15.16
CA GLN A 126 2.62 -5.64 14.06
C GLN A 126 1.63 -6.77 13.72
N MET A 127 0.90 -6.61 12.62
CA MET A 127 -0.10 -7.57 12.16
C MET A 127 -0.30 -7.57 10.65
N THR A 128 -0.88 -8.66 10.14
CA THR A 128 -1.36 -8.78 8.76
C THR A 128 -2.83 -9.17 8.78
N GLY A 129 -3.67 -8.39 8.10
CA GLY A 129 -5.11 -8.58 8.07
C GLY A 129 -5.80 -7.43 7.35
N GLY A 130 -7.13 -7.47 7.21
CA GLY A 130 -7.92 -6.37 6.64
C GLY A 130 -7.56 -5.97 5.20
N SER A 131 -6.93 -6.87 4.43
CA SER A 131 -6.43 -6.62 3.08
C SER A 131 -5.53 -5.37 2.97
N SER A 132 -4.87 -4.99 4.06
CA SER A 132 -4.15 -3.73 4.17
C SER A 132 -2.65 -3.85 3.97
N ALA A 133 -2.11 -5.06 3.76
CA ALA A 133 -0.67 -5.31 3.80
C ALA A 133 0.14 -4.41 2.84
N LEU A 134 -0.20 -4.41 1.55
CA LEU A 134 0.46 -3.55 0.56
C LEU A 134 0.07 -2.08 0.74
N ILE A 135 -1.22 -1.77 0.85
CA ILE A 135 -1.71 -0.38 0.89
C ILE A 135 -1.09 0.40 2.06
N SER A 136 -1.01 -0.21 3.24
CA SER A 136 -0.42 0.41 4.43
C SER A 136 1.10 0.60 4.34
N SER A 137 1.78 -0.15 3.47
CA SER A 137 3.25 -0.19 3.36
C SER A 137 3.76 0.48 2.08
N TRP A 138 2.89 0.74 1.12
CA TRP A 138 3.21 1.19 -0.23
C TRP A 138 4.04 2.48 -0.23
N ASP A 139 3.49 3.57 0.29
CA ASP A 139 4.15 4.87 0.30
C ASP A 139 5.46 4.86 1.09
N GLN A 140 5.48 4.13 2.20
CA GLN A 140 6.68 4.00 3.03
C GLN A 140 7.82 3.38 2.22
N HIS A 141 7.58 2.25 1.58
CA HIS A 141 8.64 1.52 0.88
C HIS A 141 9.05 2.19 -0.43
N ARG A 142 8.12 2.85 -1.12
CA ARG A 142 8.46 3.65 -2.30
C ARG A 142 9.38 4.81 -1.97
N LYS A 143 9.03 5.58 -0.93
CA LYS A 143 9.85 6.71 -0.47
C LYS A 143 11.21 6.25 0.03
N LEU A 144 11.26 5.11 0.70
CA LEU A 144 12.49 4.51 1.17
C LEU A 144 13.41 4.09 0.00
N GLY A 145 12.89 3.35 -0.98
CA GLY A 145 13.64 2.95 -2.18
C GLY A 145 14.16 4.15 -2.97
N ALA A 146 13.26 5.07 -3.34
CA ALA A 146 13.63 6.28 -4.07
C ALA A 146 14.62 7.15 -3.29
N GLY A 147 14.43 7.29 -1.98
CA GLY A 147 15.32 8.04 -1.10
C GLY A 147 16.72 7.42 -1.03
N MET A 148 16.83 6.10 -0.95
CA MET A 148 18.12 5.41 -0.98
C MET A 148 18.81 5.56 -2.34
N ARG A 149 18.08 5.46 -3.46
CA ARG A 149 18.63 5.70 -4.80
C ARG A 149 19.24 7.10 -4.91
N GLU A 150 18.51 8.13 -4.48
CA GLU A 150 19.02 9.50 -4.52
C GLU A 150 20.19 9.73 -3.54
N MET A 151 20.17 9.09 -2.37
CA MET A 151 21.30 9.11 -1.44
C MET A 151 22.56 8.51 -2.07
N LEU A 152 22.45 7.37 -2.75
CA LEU A 152 23.56 6.71 -3.44
C LEU A 152 24.08 7.55 -4.62
N LYS A 153 23.19 8.14 -5.43
CA LYS A 153 23.58 9.06 -6.50
C LYS A 153 24.33 10.28 -5.96
N THR A 154 23.85 10.84 -4.85
CA THR A 154 24.51 11.97 -4.18
C THR A 154 25.90 11.59 -3.66
N ALA A 155 26.04 10.43 -3.03
CA ALA A 155 27.33 9.92 -2.57
C ALA A 155 28.31 9.69 -3.73
N ALA A 156 27.83 9.14 -4.85
CA ALA A 156 28.65 8.93 -6.05
C ALA A 156 29.07 10.26 -6.70
N ALA A 157 28.14 11.21 -6.87
CA ALA A 157 28.43 12.55 -7.40
C ALA A 157 29.54 13.24 -6.60
N ASN A 158 29.43 13.21 -5.27
CA ASN A 158 30.45 13.76 -4.37
C ASN A 158 31.79 13.05 -4.50
N ARG A 159 31.78 11.72 -4.63
CA ARG A 159 33.00 10.91 -4.77
C ARG A 159 33.71 11.15 -6.10
N TRP A 160 32.95 11.34 -7.18
CA TRP A 160 33.49 11.55 -8.52
C TRP A 160 33.77 13.02 -8.85
N GLY A 161 33.26 13.96 -8.04
CA GLY A 161 33.40 15.39 -8.28
C GLY A 161 32.59 15.89 -9.47
N VAL A 162 31.47 15.23 -9.79
CA VAL A 162 30.59 15.58 -10.92
C VAL A 162 29.24 16.12 -10.43
N PRO A 163 28.50 16.90 -11.25
CA PRO A 163 27.16 17.35 -10.88
C PRO A 163 26.20 16.16 -10.67
N LEU A 164 25.31 16.24 -9.67
CA LEU A 164 24.30 15.19 -9.43
C LEU A 164 23.44 14.91 -10.67
N ALA A 165 23.17 15.94 -11.48
CA ALA A 165 22.38 15.82 -12.71
C ALA A 165 23.02 14.92 -13.77
N SER A 166 24.34 14.70 -13.73
CA SER A 166 25.01 13.76 -14.64
C SER A 166 25.05 12.33 -14.13
N VAL A 167 24.67 12.08 -12.87
CA VAL A 167 24.70 10.76 -12.24
C VAL A 167 23.35 10.06 -12.40
N LYS A 168 23.37 8.81 -12.85
CA LYS A 168 22.18 7.98 -13.07
C LYS A 168 22.28 6.70 -12.26
N ALA A 169 21.15 6.22 -11.78
CA ALA A 169 21.03 4.83 -11.37
C ALA A 169 20.56 4.02 -12.59
N LYS A 170 21.00 2.75 -12.68
CA LYS A 170 20.52 1.80 -13.67
C LYS A 170 20.96 0.39 -13.30
N ASN A 171 20.01 -0.54 -13.26
CA ASN A 171 20.24 -1.98 -13.08
C ASN A 171 21.13 -2.31 -11.87
N GLY A 172 20.96 -1.59 -10.76
CA GLY A 172 21.69 -1.77 -9.51
C GLY A 172 23.05 -1.06 -9.47
N PHE A 173 23.39 -0.27 -10.50
CA PHE A 173 24.61 0.51 -10.56
C PHE A 173 24.33 2.00 -10.56
N ILE A 174 25.25 2.76 -10.00
CA ILE A 174 25.33 4.21 -10.16
C ILE A 174 26.41 4.50 -11.21
N LEU A 175 26.10 5.33 -12.20
CA LEU A 175 26.91 5.61 -13.40
C LEU A 175 26.90 7.11 -13.75
#